data_AF-A0A7C7MP78-F1
#
_entry.id   AF-A0A7C7MP78-F1
#
_cell.length_a   1.000
_cell.length_b   1.000
_cell.length_c   1.000
_cell.angle_alpha   90.00
_cell.angle_beta   90.00
_cell.angle_gamma   90.00
#
_symmetry.space_group_name_H-M   'P 1'
#
loop_
_entity.id
_entity.type
_entity.pdbx_description
1 polymer ?
#
loop_
_entity_poly.entity_id
_entity_poly.type
_entity_poly.pdbx_seq_one_letter_code
_entity_poly.pdbx_strand_id
1 'polypeptide(L)'
;MRNFFTIRFFCICLSAAFLFQGCALSLNHWKGVKKSELISTWGAPKNILPTRKGGNILVYDRSPWETDMNYLGNRTSPTRLIGFYVNKMGIVYDWKEFPLGKTLYK
;
A
#
# COMPACT_ATOMS: atom_id res chain seq x y z
N MET A 1 22.69 -17.99 -44.00
CA MET A 1 21.45 -17.32 -43.55
C MET A 1 20.83 -18.08 -42.36
N ARG A 2 21.50 -18.14 -41.20
CA ARG A 2 21.05 -18.95 -40.04
C ARG A 2 20.95 -18.16 -38.72
N ASN A 3 21.29 -16.86 -38.76
CA ASN A 3 21.41 -16.00 -37.56
C ASN A 3 20.24 -15.01 -37.38
N PHE A 4 19.29 -14.96 -38.32
CA PHE A 4 18.17 -14.00 -38.27
C PHE A 4 16.94 -14.52 -37.50
N PHE A 5 16.81 -15.84 -37.32
CA PHE A 5 15.64 -16.45 -36.66
C PHE A 5 15.75 -16.47 -35.13
N THR A 6 16.95 -16.58 -34.58
CA THR A 6 17.18 -16.63 -33.12
C THR A 6 16.99 -15.27 -32.45
N ILE A 7 17.31 -14.16 -33.15
CA ILE A 7 17.16 -12.80 -32.62
C ILE A 7 15.69 -12.39 -32.47
N ARG A 8 14.81 -12.85 -33.38
CA ARG A 8 13.37 -12.54 -33.32
C ARG A 8 12.64 -13.29 -32.21
N PHE A 9 13.03 -14.53 -31.90
CA PHE A 9 12.44 -15.30 -30.81
C PHE A 9 12.79 -14.75 -29.42
N PHE A 10 13.99 -14.19 -29.26
CA PHE A 10 14.42 -13.61 -27.98
C PHE A 10 13.67 -12.32 -27.62
N CYS A 11 13.23 -11.54 -28.63
CA CYS A 11 12.47 -10.32 -28.41
C CYS A 11 11.01 -10.56 -28.00
N ILE A 12 10.39 -11.65 -28.46
CA ILE A 12 8.97 -11.96 -28.17
C ILE A 12 8.78 -12.41 -26.71
N CYS A 13 9.77 -13.09 -26.12
CA CYS A 13 9.73 -13.46 -24.70
C CYS A 13 9.94 -12.25 -23.77
N LEU A 14 10.72 -11.25 -24.20
CA LEU A 14 11.01 -10.06 -23.38
C LEU A 14 9.82 -9.11 -23.27
N SER A 15 8.97 -9.04 -24.29
CA SER A 15 7.74 -8.23 -24.28
C SER A 15 6.58 -8.88 -23.51
N ALA A 16 6.56 -10.21 -23.36
CA ALA A 16 5.56 -10.90 -22.53
C ALA A 16 5.75 -10.67 -21.02
N ALA A 17 6.97 -10.39 -20.57
CA ALA A 17 7.27 -10.15 -19.14
C ALA A 17 6.74 -8.79 -18.62
N PHE A 18 6.48 -7.82 -19.51
CA PHE A 18 5.93 -6.51 -19.13
C PHE A 18 4.41 -6.49 -18.94
N LEU A 19 3.69 -7.53 -19.38
CA LEU A 19 2.23 -7.58 -19.32
C LEU A 19 1.67 -8.11 -17.99
N PHE A 20 2.53 -8.52 -17.06
CA PHE A 20 2.15 -9.01 -15.73
C PHE A 20 2.43 -8.04 -14.58
N GLN A 21 2.49 -6.72 -14.85
CA GLN A 21 2.27 -5.75 -13.77
C GLN A 21 0.78 -5.71 -13.42
N GLY A 22 0.35 -6.74 -12.69
CA GLY A 22 -0.93 -6.72 -12.00
C GLY A 22 -1.01 -5.47 -11.13
N CYS A 23 -2.13 -4.77 -11.18
CA CYS A 23 -2.42 -3.58 -10.39
C CYS A 23 -2.53 -3.93 -8.89
N ALA A 24 -1.41 -4.27 -8.25
CA ALA A 24 -1.33 -4.24 -6.80
C ALA A 24 -1.45 -2.78 -6.37
N LEU A 25 -2.44 -2.47 -5.53
CA LEU A 25 -2.67 -1.12 -5.03
C LEU A 25 -1.45 -0.67 -4.22
N SER A 26 -0.55 0.07 -4.85
CA SER A 26 0.69 0.52 -4.22
C SER A 26 0.48 1.87 -3.57
N LEU A 27 0.65 1.92 -2.25
CA LEU A 27 0.62 3.17 -1.49
C LEU A 27 1.98 3.86 -1.45
N ASN A 28 2.91 3.48 -2.33
CA ASN A 28 4.25 4.08 -2.42
C ASN A 28 4.22 5.58 -2.75
N HIS A 29 3.17 6.08 -3.40
CA HIS A 29 2.99 7.50 -3.69
C HIS A 29 2.86 8.37 -2.43
N TRP A 30 2.54 7.78 -1.27
CA TRP A 30 2.55 8.50 0.01
C TRP A 30 3.95 8.71 0.59
N LYS A 31 4.99 8.02 0.10
CA LYS A 31 6.34 8.21 0.61
C LYS A 31 6.84 9.62 0.26
N GLY A 32 7.38 10.33 1.25
CA GLY A 32 7.79 11.73 1.13
C GLY A 32 6.68 12.74 1.43
N VAL A 33 5.42 12.30 1.52
CA VAL A 33 4.28 13.17 1.79
C VAL A 33 4.18 13.51 3.28
N LYS A 34 3.66 14.71 3.59
CA LYS A 34 3.43 15.13 4.97
C LYS A 34 2.26 14.37 5.59
N LYS A 35 2.39 14.01 6.87
CA LYS A 35 1.33 13.40 7.68
C LYS A 35 0.04 14.22 7.65
N SER A 36 0.11 15.55 7.64
CA SER A 36 -1.06 16.42 7.57
C SER A 36 -1.86 16.21 6.28
N GLU A 37 -1.17 16.03 5.15
CA GLU A 37 -1.79 15.79 3.85
C GLU A 37 -2.41 14.39 3.81
N LEU A 38 -1.69 13.39 4.31
CA LEU A 38 -2.23 12.04 4.47
C LEU A 38 -3.51 12.04 5.31
N ILE A 39 -3.53 12.72 6.46
CA ILE A 39 -4.72 12.83 7.32
C ILE A 39 -5.84 13.62 6.64
N SER A 40 -5.51 14.68 5.88
CA SER A 40 -6.55 15.43 5.15
C SER A 40 -7.23 14.60 4.08
N THR A 41 -6.51 13.66 3.46
CA THR A 41 -7.05 12.78 2.41
C THR A 41 -7.68 11.51 2.98
N TRP A 42 -7.09 10.92 4.02
CA TRP A 42 -7.53 9.65 4.59
C TRP A 42 -8.49 9.78 5.77
N GLY A 43 -8.62 10.99 6.32
CA GLY A 43 -9.30 11.22 7.59
C GLY A 43 -8.42 10.86 8.78
N ALA A 44 -9.04 10.85 9.97
CA ALA A 44 -8.34 10.52 11.20
C ALA A 44 -7.93 9.03 11.23
N PRO A 45 -6.70 8.71 11.63
CA PRO A 45 -6.30 7.32 11.82
C PRO A 45 -7.07 6.72 13.00
N LYS A 46 -7.35 5.41 12.94
CA LYS A 46 -7.96 4.70 14.05
C LYS A 46 -7.05 4.63 15.26
N ASN A 47 -5.76 4.40 15.03
CA ASN A 47 -4.75 4.33 16.07
C ASN A 47 -3.48 5.03 15.63
N ILE A 48 -2.73 5.55 16.61
CA ILE A 48 -1.40 6.11 16.42
C ILE A 48 -0.46 5.37 17.37
N LEU A 49 0.55 4.69 16.83
CA LEU A 49 1.50 3.89 17.61
C LEU A 49 2.89 4.53 17.56
N PRO A 50 3.63 4.62 18.67
CA PRO A 50 5.00 5.09 18.62
C PRO A 50 5.90 4.06 17.92
N THR A 51 6.88 4.54 17.16
CA THR A 51 7.96 3.71 16.61
C THR A 51 9.19 3.77 17.50
N ARG A 52 10.02 2.72 17.50
CA ARG A 52 11.31 2.71 18.21
C ARG A 52 12.29 3.80 17.75
N LYS A 53 12.11 4.35 16.55
CA LYS A 53 12.94 5.42 15.97
C LYS A 53 12.44 6.82 16.35
N GLY A 54 11.44 6.92 17.22
CA GLY A 54 10.85 8.17 17.72
C GLY A 54 9.89 8.87 16.74
N GLY A 55 9.52 8.22 15.64
CA GLY A 55 8.37 8.58 14.81
C GLY A 55 7.10 7.86 15.26
N ASN A 56 6.06 7.87 14.43
CA ASN A 56 4.77 7.21 14.71
C ASN A 56 4.28 6.38 13.53
N ILE A 57 3.40 5.41 13.80
CA ILE A 57 2.65 4.64 12.82
C ILE A 57 1.22 5.12 12.88
N LEU A 58 0.68 5.61 11.77
CA LEU A 58 -0.74 5.92 11.62
C LEU A 58 -1.45 4.70 11.08
N VAL A 59 -2.41 4.16 11.83
CA VAL A 59 -3.09 2.91 11.51
C VAL A 59 -4.50 3.20 11.03
N TYR A 60 -4.83 2.69 9.85
CA TYR A 60 -6.14 2.79 9.22
C TYR A 60 -6.74 1.40 9.00
N ASP A 61 -8.05 1.31 9.08
CA ASP A 61 -8.79 0.07 8.84
C ASP A 61 -8.98 -0.21 7.35
N ARG A 62 -9.10 0.87 6.57
CA ARG A 62 -9.47 0.86 5.16
C ARG A 62 -8.87 2.07 4.47
N SER A 63 -8.69 1.98 3.16
CA SER A 63 -8.43 3.17 2.37
C SER A 63 -9.74 3.96 2.16
N PRO A 64 -9.68 5.29 1.95
CA PRO A 64 -10.84 6.13 1.59
C PRO A 64 -11.65 5.64 0.39
N TRP A 65 -11.03 4.84 -0.47
CA TRP A 65 -11.62 4.33 -1.69
C TRP A 65 -12.18 2.91 -1.52
N GLU A 66 -12.07 2.33 -0.33
CA GLU A 66 -12.67 1.03 0.01
C GLU A 66 -14.06 1.24 0.64
N THR A 67 -15.07 0.62 0.03
CA THR A 67 -16.44 0.64 0.57
C THR A 67 -16.54 -0.15 1.87
N ASP A 68 -17.33 0.36 2.81
CA ASP A 68 -17.69 -0.35 4.02
C ASP A 68 -19.02 -1.12 3.91
N MET A 69 -19.63 -1.13 2.72
CA MET A 69 -20.85 -1.88 2.44
C MET A 69 -20.62 -2.90 1.33
N ASN A 70 -21.23 -4.07 1.47
CA ASN A 70 -21.32 -5.05 0.38
C ASN A 70 -22.49 -4.72 -0.55
N TYR A 71 -22.64 -5.51 -1.62
CA TYR A 71 -23.72 -5.34 -2.62
C TYR A 71 -25.14 -5.56 -2.05
N LEU A 72 -25.27 -6.14 -0.85
CA LEU A 72 -26.53 -6.33 -0.14
C LEU A 72 -26.83 -5.17 0.83
N GLY A 73 -25.98 -4.15 0.92
CA GLY A 73 -26.11 -3.03 1.85
C GLY A 73 -25.66 -3.36 3.29
N ASN A 74 -25.08 -4.54 3.52
CA ASN A 74 -24.57 -4.89 4.84
C ASN A 74 -23.18 -4.29 5.05
N ARG A 75 -22.93 -3.81 6.28
CA ARG A 75 -21.59 -3.36 6.67
C ARG A 75 -20.61 -4.53 6.62
N THR A 76 -19.48 -4.33 5.95
CA THR A 76 -18.37 -5.28 5.91
C THR A 76 -17.39 -4.94 7.00
N SER A 77 -16.77 -5.96 7.60
CA SER A 77 -15.58 -5.76 8.41
C SER A 77 -14.41 -5.39 7.52
N PRO A 78 -13.41 -4.63 8.03
CA PRO A 78 -12.14 -4.50 7.32
C PRO A 78 -11.55 -5.89 7.10
N THR A 79 -10.63 -6.03 6.14
CA THR A 79 -9.90 -7.28 5.85
C THR A 79 -8.42 -7.19 6.22
N ARG A 80 -7.91 -5.97 6.43
CA ARG A 80 -6.52 -5.63 6.73
C ARG A 80 -6.44 -4.37 7.57
N LEU A 81 -5.27 -4.07 8.12
CA LEU A 81 -4.92 -2.74 8.60
C LEU A 81 -3.81 -2.15 7.72
N ILE A 82 -3.84 -0.85 7.51
CA ILE A 82 -2.85 -0.11 6.74
C ILE A 82 -2.09 0.80 7.70
N GLY A 83 -0.79 0.57 7.87
CA GLY A 83 0.06 1.40 8.72
C GLY A 83 1.00 2.27 7.88
N PHE A 84 0.93 3.58 8.07
CA PHE A 84 1.88 4.53 7.52
C PHE A 84 2.91 4.91 8.56
N TYR A 85 4.19 4.69 8.25
CA TYR A 85 5.30 5.05 9.11
C TYR A 85 5.72 6.48 8.85
N VAL A 86 5.66 7.30 9.90
CA VAL A 86 5.93 8.73 9.87
C VAL A 86 7.13 9.02 10.76
N ASN A 87 8.12 9.76 10.24
CA ASN A 87 9.30 10.15 11.01
C ASN A 87 9.00 11.34 11.95
N LYS A 88 10.00 11.77 12.72
CA LYS A 88 9.88 12.92 13.65
C LYS A 88 9.51 14.24 12.98
N MET A 89 9.83 14.39 11.69
CA MET A 89 9.51 15.58 10.90
C MET A 89 8.08 15.54 10.34
N GLY A 90 7.30 14.49 10.63
CA GLY A 90 5.96 14.34 10.10
C GLY A 90 5.93 13.87 8.65
N ILE A 91 7.02 13.29 8.11
CA ILE A 91 7.08 12.78 6.74
C ILE A 91 6.85 11.26 6.73
N VAL A 92 5.96 10.81 5.87
CA VAL A 92 5.74 9.38 5.60
C VAL A 92 6.97 8.83 4.89
N TYR A 93 7.63 7.83 5.47
CA TYR A 93 8.81 7.20 4.87
C TYR A 93 8.56 5.76 4.43
N ASP A 94 7.54 5.11 4.98
CA ASP A 94 7.16 3.76 4.58
C ASP A 94 5.68 3.46 4.86
N TRP A 95 5.18 2.35 4.31
CA TRP A 95 3.84 1.86 4.59
C TRP A 95 3.83 0.32 4.61
N LYS A 96 2.86 -0.26 5.31
CA LYS A 96 2.70 -1.71 5.37
C LYS A 96 1.25 -2.11 5.63
N GLU A 97 0.84 -3.22 5.03
CA GLU A 97 -0.39 -3.91 5.38
C GLU A 97 -0.16 -4.96 6.47
N PHE A 98 -1.10 -5.02 7.39
CA PHE A 98 -1.12 -6.01 8.46
C PHE A 98 -2.40 -6.83 8.33
N PRO A 99 -2.30 -8.17 8.32
CA PRO A 99 -3.48 -9.02 8.37
C PRO A 99 -4.21 -8.82 9.70
N LEU A 100 -5.53 -8.90 9.68
CA LEU A 100 -6.33 -8.81 10.90
C LEU A 100 -6.03 -9.97 11.85
N GLY A 101 -6.10 -9.68 13.15
CA GLY A 101 -5.76 -10.66 14.19
C GLY A 101 -4.27 -10.83 14.46
N LYS A 102 -3.37 -10.27 13.63
CA LYS A 102 -1.98 -10.05 14.06
C LYS A 102 -1.89 -8.72 14.79
N THR A 103 -1.49 -8.77 16.05
CA THR A 103 -1.25 -7.58 16.85
C THR A 103 -0.12 -6.77 16.23
N LEU A 104 -0.36 -5.47 16.05
CA LEU A 104 0.70 -4.46 15.87
C LEU A 104 1.58 -4.32 17.13
N TYR A 105 1.15 -4.95 18.22
CA TYR A 105 1.84 -5.08 19.49
C TYR A 105 2.56 -6.43 19.53
N LYS A 106 3.89 -6.38 19.70
CA LYS A 106 4.63 -7.46 20.35
C LYS A 106 4.64 -7.18 21.84
#